data_AF-A0AAV5SCQ6-F1
#
_entry.id   AF-A0AAV5SCQ6-F1
#
_cell.length_a   1.000
_cell.length_b   1.000
_cell.length_c   1.000
_cell.angle_alpha   90.00
_cell.angle_beta   90.00
_cell.angle_gamma   90.00
#
_symmetry.space_group_name_H-M   'P 1'
#
loop_
_entity.id
_entity.type
_entity.pdbx_description
1 polymer ?
#
loop_
_entity_poly.entity_id
_entity_poly.type
_entity_poly.pdbx_seq_one_letter_code
_entity_poly.pdbx_strand_id
1 'polypeptide(L)'
;CKELNDDVISQALADGEIRHHRYPEIRDRMKHPLKIKFAIQKTRDHFLFLVRTSPPHTVTKFGGAFIRRDLCPFELEMERQARIDAWTNNVKIGALAYGVRDEKLIKFTGIIRPLPDGYADCPPRGSIPEKGIDDRTLRVVIKNFSKMDDTLCSNPKRISDVPWQIMVMPK
;
A
#
# COMPACT_ATOMS: atom_id res chain seq x y z
N CYS A 1 -17.54 7.85 -14.17
CA CYS A 1 -18.96 7.41 -14.10
C CYS A 1 -19.56 7.22 -15.48
N LYS A 2 -19.52 8.21 -16.39
CA LYS A 2 -20.04 8.03 -17.76
C LYS A 2 -19.47 6.82 -18.50
N GLU A 3 -18.15 6.57 -18.40
CA GLU A 3 -17.51 5.40 -19.03
C GLU A 3 -17.93 4.04 -18.44
N LEU A 4 -18.52 4.02 -17.23
CA LEU A 4 -18.95 2.77 -16.59
C LEU A 4 -20.33 2.30 -17.08
N ASN A 5 -21.08 3.14 -17.80
CA ASN A 5 -22.42 2.85 -18.31
C ASN A 5 -23.35 2.18 -17.28
N ASP A 6 -23.29 2.63 -16.01
CA ASP A 6 -24.11 2.11 -14.92
C ASP A 6 -24.98 3.23 -14.34
N ASP A 7 -26.29 2.98 -14.32
CA ASP A 7 -27.29 3.96 -13.91
C ASP A 7 -27.24 4.23 -12.40
N VAL A 8 -26.94 3.20 -11.59
CA VAL A 8 -26.87 3.31 -10.12
C VAL A 8 -25.73 4.23 -9.71
N ILE A 9 -24.54 4.03 -10.28
CA ILE A 9 -23.37 4.88 -10.01
C ILE A 9 -23.59 6.31 -10.55
N SER A 10 -24.29 6.45 -11.67
CA SER A 10 -24.57 7.76 -12.28
C SER A 10 -25.58 8.56 -11.45
N GLN A 11 -26.65 7.93 -10.94
CA GLN A 11 -27.59 8.54 -10.00
C GLN A 11 -26.92 8.90 -8.68
N ALA A 12 -26.18 7.97 -8.06
CA ALA A 12 -25.49 8.25 -6.79
C ALA A 12 -24.47 9.41 -6.90
N LEU A 13 -23.91 9.65 -8.09
CA LEU A 13 -23.09 10.83 -8.35
C LEU A 13 -23.94 12.11 -8.46
N ALA A 14 -25.07 12.06 -9.17
CA ALA A 14 -25.99 13.19 -9.33
C ALA A 14 -26.62 13.62 -8.00
N ASP A 15 -26.96 12.65 -7.14
CA ASP A 15 -27.54 12.84 -5.82
C ASP A 15 -26.49 13.32 -4.78
N GLY A 16 -25.21 13.36 -5.16
CA GLY A 16 -24.13 13.85 -4.29
C GLY A 16 -23.67 12.85 -3.22
N GLU A 17 -24.08 11.58 -3.34
CA GLU A 17 -23.64 10.48 -2.47
C GLU A 17 -22.19 10.04 -2.75
N ILE A 18 -21.72 10.29 -3.97
CA ILE A 18 -20.34 10.07 -4.37
C ILE A 18 -19.61 11.42 -4.42
N ARG A 19 -18.64 11.60 -3.52
CA ARG A 19 -17.79 12.80 -3.46
C ARG A 19 -16.34 12.42 -3.75
N HIS A 20 -15.56 13.35 -4.28
CA HIS A 20 -14.15 13.10 -4.55
C HIS A 20 -13.28 14.32 -4.25
N HIS A 21 -12.05 14.09 -3.82
CA HIS A 21 -11.05 15.13 -3.56
C HIS A 21 -9.63 14.58 -3.76
N ARG A 22 -8.63 15.44 -3.91
CA ARG A 22 -7.21 15.05 -3.97
C ARG A 22 -6.63 15.10 -2.55
N TYR A 23 -5.78 14.13 -2.18
CA TYR A 23 -5.13 14.08 -0.86
C TYR A 23 -3.59 14.09 -0.96
N PRO A 24 -2.88 14.91 -0.16
CA PRO A 24 -3.41 15.97 0.71
C PRO A 24 -3.99 17.13 -0.10
N GLU A 25 -4.82 17.97 0.54
CA GLU A 25 -5.44 19.15 -0.08
C GLU A 25 -4.40 20.28 -0.24
N ILE A 26 -3.41 20.08 -1.11
CA ILE A 26 -2.34 21.04 -1.39
C ILE A 26 -2.44 21.51 -2.85
N ARG A 27 -1.89 22.69 -3.16
CA ARG A 27 -1.95 23.32 -4.49
C ARG A 27 -1.30 22.51 -5.61
N ASP A 28 -0.31 21.64 -5.33
CA ASP A 28 0.41 20.89 -6.37
C ASP A 28 -0.32 19.58 -6.74
N ARG A 29 -1.39 19.74 -7.53
CA ARG A 29 -2.46 18.73 -7.68
C ARG A 29 -2.11 17.51 -8.55
N MET A 30 -1.03 17.55 -9.33
CA MET A 30 -0.82 16.59 -10.42
C MET A 30 -0.38 15.19 -9.95
N LYS A 31 0.26 15.07 -8.77
CA LYS A 31 0.81 13.78 -8.27
C LYS A 31 0.00 13.17 -7.12
N HIS A 32 -1.07 13.82 -6.68
CA HIS A 32 -1.80 13.38 -5.50
C HIS A 32 -2.91 12.37 -5.82
N PRO A 33 -3.08 11.32 -5.00
CA PRO A 33 -4.16 10.36 -5.17
C PRO A 33 -5.54 11.04 -5.13
N LEU A 34 -6.43 10.58 -6.00
CA LEU A 34 -7.84 10.94 -5.97
C LEU A 34 -8.57 10.03 -4.98
N LYS A 35 -9.08 10.60 -3.90
CA LYS A 35 -9.88 9.90 -2.88
C LYS A 35 -11.35 10.07 -3.22
N ILE A 36 -12.05 8.96 -3.39
CA ILE A 36 -13.49 8.91 -3.67
C ILE A 36 -14.18 8.41 -2.39
N LYS A 37 -15.13 9.20 -1.89
CA LYS A 37 -15.98 8.89 -0.75
C LYS A 37 -17.35 8.47 -1.26
N PHE A 38 -17.84 7.35 -0.77
CA PHE A 38 -19.18 6.83 -1.05
C PHE A 38 -19.99 6.88 0.25
N ALA A 39 -21.25 7.31 0.19
CA ALA A 39 -22.16 7.25 1.33
C ALA A 39 -22.50 5.81 1.74
N ILE A 40 -22.64 4.92 0.74
CA ILE A 40 -23.09 3.54 0.94
C ILE A 40 -21.98 2.56 0.52
N GLN A 41 -21.68 1.58 1.39
CA GLN A 41 -20.66 0.56 1.13
C GLN A 41 -20.98 -0.31 -0.10
N LYS A 42 -22.25 -0.69 -0.27
CA LYS A 42 -22.69 -1.50 -1.43
C LYS A 42 -22.37 -0.80 -2.76
N THR A 43 -22.60 0.52 -2.83
CA THR A 43 -22.30 1.34 -4.02
C THR A 43 -20.79 1.40 -4.30
N ARG A 44 -19.96 1.49 -3.26
CA ARG A 44 -18.50 1.40 -3.39
C ARG A 44 -18.07 0.05 -3.96
N ASP A 45 -18.61 -1.03 -3.41
CA ASP A 45 -18.22 -2.39 -3.80
C ASP A 45 -18.69 -2.72 -5.22
N HIS A 46 -19.88 -2.26 -5.61
CA HIS A 46 -20.38 -2.31 -6.99
C HIS A 46 -19.50 -1.51 -7.95
N PHE A 47 -19.11 -0.28 -7.58
CA PHE A 47 -18.17 0.53 -8.37
C PHE A 47 -16.84 -0.19 -8.58
N LEU A 48 -16.27 -0.78 -7.51
CA LEU A 48 -15.01 -1.52 -7.61
C LEU A 48 -15.15 -2.76 -8.49
N PHE A 49 -16.29 -3.48 -8.40
CA PHE A 49 -16.60 -4.60 -9.27
C PHE A 49 -16.60 -4.18 -10.74
N LEU A 50 -17.34 -3.13 -11.10
CA LEU A 50 -17.43 -2.61 -12.47
C LEU A 50 -16.07 -2.19 -13.04
N VAL A 51 -15.27 -1.47 -12.25
CA VAL A 51 -13.91 -1.07 -12.65
C VAL A 51 -13.01 -2.26 -12.92
N ARG A 52 -13.23 -3.40 -12.25
CA ARG A 52 -12.43 -4.61 -12.42
C ARG A 52 -12.87 -5.45 -13.61
N THR A 53 -14.17 -5.49 -13.90
CA THR A 53 -14.74 -6.28 -15.01
C THR A 53 -14.65 -5.54 -16.33
N SER A 54 -14.97 -4.26 -16.34
CA SER A 54 -14.93 -3.38 -17.50
C SER A 54 -14.12 -2.12 -17.16
N PRO A 55 -12.78 -2.20 -17.17
CA PRO A 55 -11.95 -1.09 -16.76
C PRO A 55 -12.13 0.11 -17.70
N PRO A 56 -12.49 1.29 -17.17
CA PRO A 56 -12.70 2.48 -17.97
C PRO A 56 -11.41 2.89 -18.69
N HIS A 57 -11.55 3.43 -19.90
CA HIS A 57 -10.42 3.84 -20.74
C HIS A 57 -9.54 4.88 -20.02
N THR A 58 -10.14 5.75 -19.21
CA THR A 58 -9.39 6.71 -18.39
C THR A 58 -8.40 6.03 -17.42
N VAL A 59 -8.70 4.84 -16.92
CA VAL A 59 -7.80 4.10 -16.01
C VAL A 59 -6.75 3.32 -16.80
N THR A 60 -7.10 2.78 -17.96
CA THR A 60 -6.16 1.99 -18.77
C THR A 60 -5.20 2.84 -19.60
N LYS A 61 -5.59 4.08 -19.94
CA LYS A 61 -4.78 5.01 -20.75
C LYS A 61 -3.46 5.41 -20.08
N PHE A 62 -3.46 5.59 -18.77
CA PHE A 62 -2.26 6.01 -18.03
C PHE A 62 -1.58 4.78 -17.43
N GLY A 63 -0.45 4.38 -18.02
CA GLY A 63 0.40 3.32 -17.47
C GLY A 63 0.74 3.63 -16.00
N GLY A 64 0.28 2.77 -15.08
CA GLY A 64 0.47 2.94 -13.65
C GLY A 64 -0.70 3.57 -12.88
N ALA A 65 -1.80 3.96 -13.55
CA ALA A 65 -3.03 4.29 -12.85
C ALA A 65 -3.73 3.01 -12.35
N PHE A 66 -4.12 3.00 -11.07
CA PHE A 66 -4.88 1.91 -10.49
C PHE A 66 -5.92 2.44 -9.51
N ILE A 67 -7.03 1.72 -9.40
CA ILE A 67 -8.10 1.98 -8.44
C ILE A 67 -8.05 0.89 -7.39
N ARG A 68 -8.00 1.28 -6.11
CA ARG A 68 -8.04 0.37 -4.98
C ARG A 68 -8.85 0.95 -3.82
N ARG A 69 -9.31 0.06 -2.94
CA ARG A 69 -9.92 0.44 -1.67
C ARG A 69 -8.89 1.18 -0.80
N ASP A 70 -9.35 2.18 -0.08
CA ASP A 70 -8.55 2.80 0.97
C ASP A 70 -8.61 1.91 2.20
N LEU A 71 -7.46 1.38 2.61
CA LEU A 71 -7.35 0.39 3.68
C LEU A 71 -6.96 1.07 4.99
N CYS A 72 -7.53 0.61 6.10
CA CYS A 72 -7.10 1.03 7.42
C CYS A 72 -5.72 0.42 7.77
N PRO A 73 -5.01 0.92 8.80
CA PRO A 73 -3.70 0.40 9.17
C PRO A 73 -3.64 -1.11 9.41
N PHE A 74 -4.69 -1.67 10.02
CA PHE A 74 -4.79 -3.12 10.25
C PHE A 74 -4.98 -3.91 8.94
N GLU A 75 -5.86 -3.44 8.04
CA GLU A 75 -6.06 -4.04 6.73
C GLU A 75 -4.81 -3.95 5.84
N LEU A 76 -4.05 -2.86 5.95
CA LEU A 76 -2.76 -2.73 5.28
C LEU A 76 -1.75 -3.79 5.75
N GLU A 77 -1.78 -4.16 7.03
CA GLU A 77 -0.91 -5.22 7.55
C GLU A 77 -1.33 -6.58 7.01
N MET A 78 -2.62 -6.88 6.98
CA MET A 78 -3.15 -8.09 6.33
C MET A 78 -2.76 -8.14 4.83
N GLU A 79 -2.86 -7.02 4.12
CA GLU A 79 -2.45 -6.92 2.72
C GLU A 79 -0.94 -7.17 2.54
N ARG A 80 -0.10 -6.65 3.44
CA ARG A 80 1.35 -6.94 3.43
C ARG A 80 1.59 -8.42 3.59
N GLN A 81 1.00 -9.06 4.60
CA GLN A 81 1.16 -10.49 4.82
C GLN A 81 0.72 -11.30 3.59
N ALA A 82 -0.44 -10.98 3.02
CA ALA A 82 -0.92 -11.64 1.80
C ALA A 82 0.04 -11.46 0.61
N ARG A 83 0.77 -10.34 0.51
CA ARG A 83 1.78 -10.13 -0.55
C ARG A 83 3.02 -11.00 -0.33
N ILE A 84 3.43 -11.18 0.92
CA ILE A 84 4.53 -12.06 1.30
C ILE A 84 4.17 -13.50 0.92
N ASP A 85 2.96 -13.93 1.26
CA ASP A 85 2.46 -15.27 0.95
C ASP A 85 2.35 -15.47 -0.56
N ALA A 86 1.83 -14.48 -1.30
CA ALA A 86 1.74 -14.52 -2.76
C ALA A 86 3.11 -14.66 -3.41
N TRP A 87 4.09 -13.84 -2.99
CA TRP A 87 5.45 -13.89 -3.50
C TRP A 87 6.11 -15.24 -3.21
N THR A 88 6.02 -15.73 -1.96
CA THR A 88 6.60 -17.01 -1.53
C THR A 88 6.03 -18.16 -2.36
N ASN A 89 4.71 -18.18 -2.57
CA ASN A 89 4.05 -19.20 -3.37
C ASN A 89 4.42 -19.10 -4.86
N ASN A 90 4.54 -17.90 -5.41
CA ASN A 90 4.94 -17.69 -6.80
C ASN A 90 6.38 -18.14 -7.05
N VAL A 91 7.31 -17.80 -6.16
CA VAL A 91 8.71 -18.26 -6.22
C VAL A 91 8.77 -19.78 -6.14
N LYS A 92 8.03 -20.39 -5.21
CA LYS A 92 7.98 -21.85 -5.06
C LYS A 92 7.47 -22.58 -6.30
N ILE A 93 6.49 -22.00 -7.01
CA ILE A 93 5.93 -22.56 -8.25
C ILE A 93 6.82 -22.24 -9.46
N GLY A 94 7.63 -21.17 -9.38
CA GLY A 94 8.37 -20.64 -10.53
C GLY A 94 7.47 -19.88 -11.52
N ALA A 95 6.28 -19.46 -11.09
CA ALA A 95 5.32 -18.78 -11.97
C ALA A 95 4.38 -17.84 -11.18
N LEU A 96 3.83 -16.83 -11.85
CA LEU A 96 2.87 -15.88 -11.27
C LEU A 96 1.46 -16.49 -11.20
N ALA A 97 1.25 -17.36 -10.19
CA ALA A 97 -0.02 -18.04 -9.95
C ALA A 97 -0.90 -17.35 -8.89
N TYR A 98 -0.28 -16.54 -8.02
CA TYR A 98 -0.94 -15.85 -6.91
C TYR A 98 -0.78 -14.34 -7.00
N GLY A 99 -1.81 -13.64 -6.51
CA GLY A 99 -1.82 -12.20 -6.34
C GLY A 99 -2.54 -11.81 -5.06
N VAL A 100 -2.66 -10.51 -4.81
CA VAL A 100 -3.39 -9.97 -3.66
C VAL A 100 -4.52 -9.08 -4.16
N ARG A 101 -5.71 -9.25 -3.58
CA ARG A 101 -6.88 -8.41 -3.84
C ARG A 101 -7.67 -8.29 -2.57
N ASP A 102 -8.03 -7.05 -2.22
CA ASP A 102 -8.80 -6.73 -1.01
C ASP A 102 -8.24 -7.53 0.18
N GLU A 103 -6.98 -7.23 0.55
CA GLU A 103 -6.26 -7.80 1.70
C GLU A 103 -6.11 -9.34 1.72
N LYS A 104 -6.60 -10.04 0.70
CA LYS A 104 -6.61 -11.51 0.62
C LYS A 104 -5.74 -12.01 -0.50
N LEU A 105 -5.12 -13.16 -0.25
CA LEU A 105 -4.43 -13.94 -1.27
C LEU A 105 -5.46 -14.50 -2.26
N ILE A 106 -5.24 -14.25 -3.54
CA ILE A 106 -6.04 -14.81 -4.63
C ILE A 106 -5.17 -15.69 -5.52
N LYS A 107 -5.76 -16.77 -6.05
CA LYS A 107 -5.15 -17.57 -7.11
C LYS A 107 -5.70 -17.08 -8.45
N PHE A 108 -4.81 -16.80 -9.40
CA PHE A 108 -5.24 -16.45 -10.74
C PHE A 108 -5.89 -17.65 -11.43
N THR A 109 -6.96 -17.41 -12.15
CA THR A 109 -7.59 -18.38 -13.03
C THR A 109 -7.08 -18.19 -14.45
N GLY A 110 -6.85 -19.28 -15.18
CA GLY A 110 -6.37 -19.26 -16.57
C GLY A 110 -4.87 -19.51 -16.71
N ILE A 111 -4.28 -18.95 -17.78
CA ILE A 111 -2.88 -19.18 -18.16
C ILE A 111 -1.96 -18.53 -17.13
N ILE A 112 -1.16 -19.37 -16.46
CA ILE A 112 -0.18 -18.91 -15.47
C ILE A 112 0.99 -18.27 -16.21
N ARG A 113 1.31 -17.01 -15.87
CA ARG A 113 2.43 -16.30 -16.48
C ARG A 113 3.75 -16.76 -15.87
N PRO A 114 4.85 -16.79 -16.64
CA PRO A 114 6.17 -17.06 -16.08
C PRO A 114 6.56 -15.99 -15.06
N LEU A 115 7.47 -16.36 -14.17
CA LEU A 115 8.04 -15.42 -13.21
C LEU A 115 8.91 -14.38 -13.96
N PRO A 116 8.77 -13.08 -13.67
CA PRO A 116 9.67 -12.07 -14.23
C PRO A 116 11.12 -12.28 -13.76
N ASP A 117 12.08 -11.86 -14.57
CA ASP A 117 13.50 -11.88 -14.19
C ASP A 117 13.75 -11.09 -12.90
N GLY A 118 14.53 -11.66 -11.98
CA GLY A 118 14.84 -11.05 -10.68
C GLY A 118 13.65 -10.97 -9.70
N TYR A 119 12.51 -11.59 -9.99
CA TYR A 119 11.34 -11.58 -9.09
C TYR A 119 11.64 -12.22 -7.73
N ALA A 120 12.43 -13.29 -7.71
CA ALA A 120 12.88 -13.94 -6.48
C ALA A 120 13.87 -13.08 -5.67
N ASP A 121 14.56 -12.14 -6.31
CA ASP A 121 15.51 -11.25 -5.63
C ASP A 121 14.86 -9.94 -5.15
N CYS A 122 13.61 -9.70 -5.55
CA CYS A 122 12.84 -8.50 -5.24
C CYS A 122 11.64 -8.81 -4.33
N PRO A 123 11.86 -9.18 -3.06
CA PRO A 123 10.77 -9.62 -2.21
C PRO A 123 9.92 -8.41 -1.74
N PRO A 124 8.63 -8.58 -1.44
CA PRO A 124 7.72 -7.49 -1.06
C PRO A 124 8.23 -6.72 0.18
N ARG A 125 7.91 -5.43 0.33
CA ARG A 125 8.24 -4.71 1.57
C ARG A 125 7.61 -5.41 2.78
N GLY A 126 8.44 -5.77 3.77
CA GLY A 126 8.04 -6.53 4.96
C GLY A 126 8.17 -8.06 4.85
N SER A 127 8.49 -8.61 3.67
CA SER A 127 8.72 -10.06 3.46
C SER A 127 10.03 -10.58 4.01
N ILE A 128 11.03 -9.71 4.06
CA ILE A 128 12.23 -9.96 4.82
C ILE A 128 11.76 -9.71 6.27
N PRO A 129 11.84 -10.69 7.20
CA PRO A 129 12.00 -10.33 8.61
C PRO A 129 13.12 -9.29 8.66
N GLU A 130 13.25 -8.44 9.67
CA GLU A 130 14.46 -7.62 9.78
C GLU A 130 15.70 -8.54 9.89
N LYS A 131 16.17 -9.09 8.76
CA LYS A 131 17.43 -9.80 8.59
C LYS A 131 18.45 -8.69 8.61
N GLY A 132 18.82 -8.36 9.83
CA GLY A 132 19.59 -7.17 10.15
C GLY A 132 18.71 -5.94 10.06
N ILE A 133 18.36 -5.39 11.22
CA ILE A 133 18.49 -3.93 11.38
C ILE A 133 19.85 -3.61 10.76
N ASP A 134 19.87 -3.02 9.56
CA ASP A 134 21.10 -2.64 8.84
C ASP A 134 22.19 -2.36 9.87
N ASP A 135 23.33 -3.06 9.80
CA ASP A 135 24.49 -2.79 10.66
C ASP A 135 25.00 -1.35 10.51
N ARG A 136 24.34 -0.54 9.67
CA ARG A 136 24.58 0.87 9.39
C ARG A 136 23.47 1.82 9.87
N THR A 137 22.32 1.32 10.32
CA THR A 137 21.19 2.18 10.70
C THR A 137 20.95 2.15 12.21
N LEU A 138 21.09 3.31 12.85
CA LEU A 138 20.74 3.54 14.24
C LEU A 138 19.30 4.09 14.32
N ARG A 139 18.51 3.60 15.27
CA ARG A 139 17.17 4.12 15.55
C ARG A 139 16.98 4.30 17.05
N VAL A 140 16.34 5.42 17.43
CA VAL A 140 15.86 5.68 18.79
C VAL A 140 14.39 6.01 18.72
N VAL A 141 13.61 5.40 19.61
CA VAL A 141 12.20 5.73 19.80
C VAL A 141 12.08 6.50 21.11
N ILE A 142 11.77 7.79 21.03
CA ILE A 142 11.53 8.64 22.20
C ILE A 142 10.04 8.56 22.52
N LYS A 143 9.70 7.97 23.67
CA LYS A 143 8.34 8.03 24.19
C LYS A 143 8.11 9.40 24.82
N ASN A 144 6.97 10.03 24.54
CA ASN A 144 6.57 11.31 25.11
C ASN A 144 7.55 12.48 24.84
N PHE A 145 7.99 12.63 23.58
CA PHE A 145 8.92 13.71 23.15
C PHE A 145 8.55 15.11 23.66
N SER A 146 7.25 15.43 23.79
CA SER A 146 6.76 16.71 24.29
C SER A 146 7.01 16.98 25.78
N LYS A 147 7.45 15.98 26.54
CA LYS A 147 7.76 16.06 27.98
C LYS A 147 9.23 15.77 28.29
N MET A 148 10.09 15.78 27.28
CA MET A 148 11.51 15.47 27.45
C MET A 148 12.21 16.66 28.09
N ASP A 149 12.63 16.48 29.33
CA ASP A 149 13.39 17.42 30.17
C ASP A 149 14.87 17.03 30.27
N ASP A 150 15.17 15.74 30.14
CA ASP A 150 16.52 15.19 30.22
C ASP A 150 17.09 14.71 28.87
N THR A 151 18.41 14.56 28.85
CA THR A 151 19.15 13.96 27.72
C THR A 151 18.89 12.45 27.66
N LEU A 152 18.53 11.96 26.47
CA LEU A 152 18.32 10.54 26.22
C LEU A 152 19.36 9.99 25.24
N CYS A 153 20.04 8.91 25.64
CA CYS A 153 20.98 8.18 24.78
C CYS A 153 20.39 6.85 24.31
N SER A 154 20.66 6.50 23.06
CA SER A 154 20.37 5.18 22.52
C SER A 154 21.24 4.10 23.15
N ASN A 155 20.81 2.85 23.05
CA ASN A 155 21.73 1.73 23.24
C ASN A 155 22.91 1.85 22.26
N PRO A 156 24.16 1.55 22.70
CA PRO A 156 25.32 1.54 21.82
C PRO A 156 25.20 0.45 20.76
N LYS A 157 25.49 0.79 19.51
CA LYS A 157 25.61 -0.18 18.42
C LYS A 157 26.96 0.01 17.73
N ARG A 158 27.68 -1.09 17.50
CA ARG A 158 28.96 -1.05 16.78
C ARG A 158 28.72 -0.98 15.27
N ILE A 159 29.35 0.00 14.63
CA ILE A 159 29.38 0.16 13.17
C ILE A 159 30.86 0.25 12.79
N SER A 160 31.36 -0.72 12.02
CA SER A 160 32.78 -0.86 11.68
C SER A 160 33.69 -0.85 12.93
N ASP A 161 33.35 -1.67 13.93
CA ASP A 161 34.02 -1.80 15.24
C ASP A 161 34.04 -0.56 16.15
N VAL A 162 33.46 0.56 15.71
CA VAL A 162 33.30 1.77 16.53
C VAL A 162 31.91 1.77 17.17
N PRO A 163 31.77 1.97 18.50
CA PRO A 163 30.47 2.10 19.14
C PRO A 163 29.86 3.47 18.86
N TRP A 164 28.68 3.48 18.24
CA TRP A 164 27.89 4.68 17.99
C TRP A 164 26.63 4.70 18.84
N GLN A 165 26.23 5.90 19.28
CA GLN A 165 24.99 6.17 20.00
C GLN A 165 24.32 7.43 19.48
N ILE A 166 22.99 7.45 19.46
CA ILE A 166 22.21 8.66 19.21
C ILE A 166 21.93 9.31 20.56
N MET A 167 22.34 10.56 20.73
CA MET A 167 22.02 11.40 21.88
C MET A 167 20.98 12.45 21.46
N VAL A 168 19.90 12.56 22.24
CA VAL A 168 18.83 13.51 22.01
C VAL A 168 18.69 14.38 23.23
N MET A 169 18.78 15.68 23.03
CA MET A 169 18.72 16.69 24.10
C MET A 169 17.57 17.66 23.83
N PRO A 170 16.83 18.09 24.87
CA PRO A 170 15.98 19.26 24.75
C PRO A 170 16.87 20.49 24.51
N LYS A 171 16.41 21.41 23.66
CA LYS A 171 17.11 22.68 23.38
C LYS A 171 16.76 23.73 24.42
#